data_AF-A0A971BS44-F1
#
_entry.id   AF-A0A971BS44-F1
#
_cell.length_a   1.000
_cell.length_b   1.000
_cell.length_c   1.000
_cell.angle_alpha   90.00
_cell.angle_beta   90.00
_cell.angle_gamma   90.00
#
_symmetry.space_group_name_H-M   'P 1'
#
loop_
_entity.id
_entity.type
_entity.pdbx_description
1 polymer ?
#
loop_
_entity_poly.entity_id
_entity_poly.type
_entity_poly.pdbx_seq_one_letter_code
_entity_poly.pdbx_strand_id
1 'polypeptide(L)'
;ARERVAELEAQAPARETDRARLTQAGAAEALRAPLEAAARSEAALADAVAVRAGAAQAWLDQGGAADDDLEQIIDELTGDLARWHAAGERESELTTVRAELEECRRREAEARDTVAALDEQLALIPDERARREAERAAAADTAARHDAVRQQCDLLAARRDAAREVARLGPEVEAAEAAYLAATTAAADAAAAVTGLLQRRLAGYAGELAQRLVEGEPCEVCGSVDHPHPAAAADDPVTDDDLAAAEQTRDRATAAEADAAETARTLRERRAAAQARRGDVPDAEDGDVEAHLGARLAEAEADLAAVTAAIATAERLATELRELDALAAAARAEREQQAEKLTGHTQRRIALETQEQALEGEVAEARGAHATVADRVAEATLRRDRARGLREAQRAVADRERAHTEAVADRDDRIAASPFAGVAEVRAALLDDTERAALQTRVDEHAAAMSAARARLLELELDADDDVTADELAAAEQAAADADRARSAAIGALRDAENVAARLRELLIQVDDAYAAVAAQAEETAAVTRLADTVAGRAPNTKKMDLETFVLAAELEE
;
A
#
# COMPACT_ATOMS: atom_id res chain seq x y z
N ALA A 1 28.42 -85.09 80.70
CA ALA A 1 28.81 -84.95 79.28
C ALA A 1 28.01 -85.88 78.37
N ARG A 2 28.01 -87.20 78.60
CA ARG A 2 27.20 -88.16 77.81
C ARG A 2 25.70 -87.83 77.77
N GLU A 3 25.08 -87.45 78.89
CA GLU A 3 23.68 -87.00 78.92
C GLU A 3 23.41 -85.75 78.07
N ARG A 4 24.36 -84.79 78.04
CA ARG A 4 24.22 -83.56 77.26
C ARG A 4 24.35 -83.81 75.75
N VAL A 5 25.23 -84.73 75.34
CA VAL A 5 25.31 -85.18 73.95
C VAL A 5 24.02 -85.91 73.56
N ALA A 6 23.50 -86.80 74.40
CA ALA A 6 22.24 -87.49 74.15
C ALA A 6 21.03 -86.53 74.04
N GLU A 7 20.98 -85.49 74.86
CA GLU A 7 19.94 -84.45 74.80
C GLU A 7 19.99 -83.65 73.49
N LEU A 8 21.20 -83.29 73.03
CA LEU A 8 21.37 -82.61 71.74
C LEU A 8 21.10 -83.57 70.57
N GLU A 9 21.48 -84.83 70.65
CA GLU A 9 21.16 -85.83 69.62
C GLU A 9 19.65 -86.07 69.51
N ALA A 10 18.90 -85.99 70.61
CA ALA A 10 17.45 -86.03 70.60
C ALA A 10 16.81 -84.81 69.87
N GLN A 11 17.52 -83.67 69.78
CA GLN A 11 17.08 -82.49 69.03
C GLN A 11 17.52 -82.52 67.55
N ALA A 12 18.38 -83.45 67.15
CA ALA A 12 18.89 -83.54 65.79
C ALA A 12 17.79 -83.67 64.72
N PRO A 13 16.70 -84.46 64.90
CA PRO A 13 15.62 -84.54 63.91
C PRO A 13 14.92 -83.20 63.67
N ALA A 14 14.72 -82.40 64.72
CA ALA A 14 14.11 -81.08 64.61
C ALA A 14 15.03 -80.07 63.90
N ARG A 15 16.34 -80.15 64.13
CA ARG A 15 17.33 -79.27 63.48
C ARG A 15 17.61 -79.68 62.03
N GLU A 16 17.48 -80.96 61.72
CA GLU A 16 17.50 -81.44 60.34
C GLU A 16 16.27 -80.95 59.58
N THR A 17 15.11 -80.88 60.23
CA THR A 17 13.91 -80.24 59.67
C THR A 17 14.13 -78.73 59.42
N ASP A 18 14.75 -78.01 60.37
CA ASP A 18 15.08 -76.59 60.19
C ASP A 18 16.10 -76.37 59.06
N ARG A 19 17.11 -77.24 58.91
CA ARG A 19 18.06 -77.22 57.79
C ARG A 19 17.39 -77.48 56.45
N ALA A 20 16.54 -78.51 56.38
CA ALA A 20 15.76 -78.79 55.17
C ALA A 20 14.88 -77.60 54.79
N ARG A 21 14.25 -76.94 55.78
CA ARG A 21 13.46 -75.72 55.58
C ARG A 21 14.29 -74.53 55.10
N LEU A 22 15.51 -74.35 55.60
CA LEU A 22 16.45 -73.31 55.12
C LEU A 22 16.94 -73.59 53.69
N THR A 23 17.26 -74.83 53.36
CA THR A 23 17.65 -75.23 52.00
C THR A 23 16.50 -75.01 51.02
N GLN A 24 15.28 -75.37 51.40
CA GLN A 24 14.08 -75.07 50.62
C GLN A 24 13.87 -73.55 50.49
N ALA A 25 13.98 -72.77 51.56
CA ALA A 25 13.84 -71.31 51.49
C ALA A 25 14.90 -70.64 50.59
N GLY A 26 16.14 -71.13 50.59
CA GLY A 26 17.20 -70.68 49.69
C GLY A 26 16.90 -70.98 48.23
N ALA A 27 16.42 -72.19 47.93
CA ALA A 27 15.98 -72.57 46.58
C ALA A 27 14.74 -71.76 46.13
N ALA A 28 13.81 -71.47 47.03
CA ALA A 28 12.62 -70.66 46.75
C ALA A 28 12.98 -69.19 46.48
N GLU A 29 14.00 -68.65 47.18
CA GLU A 29 14.46 -67.27 46.99
C GLU A 29 14.97 -67.00 45.58
N ALA A 30 15.71 -67.95 45.00
CA ALA A 30 16.19 -67.86 43.61
C ALA A 30 15.04 -67.78 42.58
N LEU A 31 13.82 -68.20 42.96
CA LEU A 31 12.61 -68.18 42.14
C LEU A 31 11.71 -66.97 42.40
N ARG A 32 12.04 -66.09 43.36
CA ARG A 32 11.25 -64.87 43.68
C ARG A 32 11.17 -63.93 42.48
N ALA A 33 12.30 -63.60 41.87
CA ALA A 33 12.35 -62.66 40.74
C ALA A 33 11.56 -63.16 39.51
N PRO A 34 11.67 -64.43 39.07
CA PRO A 34 10.80 -65.00 38.02
C PRO A 34 9.30 -64.97 38.37
N LEU A 35 8.94 -65.29 39.62
CA LEU A 35 7.55 -65.24 40.09
C LEU A 35 6.96 -63.83 40.03
N GLU A 36 7.71 -62.84 40.50
CA GLU A 36 7.30 -61.44 40.43
C GLU A 36 7.30 -60.91 39.00
N ALA A 37 8.23 -61.33 38.15
CA ALA A 37 8.26 -60.96 36.74
C ALA A 37 7.01 -61.44 36.01
N ALA A 38 6.60 -62.69 36.24
CA ALA A 38 5.35 -63.24 35.68
C ALA A 38 4.10 -62.51 36.21
N ALA A 39 4.07 -62.17 37.50
CA ALA A 39 2.94 -61.42 38.08
C ALA A 39 2.87 -59.97 37.56
N ARG A 40 4.02 -59.29 37.42
CA ARG A 40 4.11 -57.95 36.83
C ARG A 40 3.72 -57.94 35.36
N SER A 41 4.13 -58.96 34.59
CA SER A 41 3.76 -59.07 33.17
C SER A 41 2.26 -59.36 32.99
N GLU A 42 1.65 -60.15 33.87
CA GLU A 42 0.19 -60.39 33.90
C GLU A 42 -0.59 -59.10 34.16
N ALA A 43 -0.20 -58.33 35.18
CA ALA A 43 -0.80 -57.03 35.47
C ALA A 43 -0.64 -56.05 34.28
N ALA A 44 0.58 -55.98 33.71
CA ALA A 44 0.87 -55.12 32.56
C ALA A 44 0.11 -55.53 31.28
N LEU A 45 -0.23 -56.82 31.13
CA LEU A 45 -1.09 -57.32 30.07
C LEU A 45 -2.55 -56.95 30.32
N ALA A 46 -3.06 -57.15 31.54
CA ALA A 46 -4.42 -56.78 31.91
C ALA A 46 -4.69 -55.27 31.69
N ASP A 47 -3.75 -54.41 32.07
CA ASP A 47 -3.82 -52.97 31.83
C ASP A 47 -3.84 -52.65 30.33
N ALA A 48 -2.97 -53.30 29.53
CA ALA A 48 -2.95 -53.11 28.08
C ALA A 48 -4.26 -53.55 27.41
N VAL A 49 -4.87 -54.65 27.87
CA VAL A 49 -6.18 -55.12 27.39
C VAL A 49 -7.28 -54.13 27.73
N ALA A 50 -7.26 -53.53 28.93
CA ALA A 50 -8.22 -52.49 29.33
C ALA A 50 -8.08 -51.23 28.45
N VAL A 51 -6.84 -50.78 28.19
CA VAL A 51 -6.57 -49.65 27.28
C VAL A 51 -7.05 -49.95 25.86
N ARG A 52 -6.78 -51.15 25.33
CA ARG A 52 -7.28 -51.58 24.01
C ARG A 52 -8.81 -51.59 23.97
N ALA A 53 -9.48 -52.07 25.01
CA ALA A 53 -10.94 -52.05 25.08
C ALA A 53 -11.51 -50.62 25.04
N GLY A 54 -10.89 -49.68 25.77
CA GLY A 54 -11.26 -48.26 25.70
C GLY A 54 -11.03 -47.63 24.33
N ALA A 55 -9.89 -47.93 23.69
CA ALA A 55 -9.58 -47.46 22.34
C ALA A 55 -10.53 -48.06 21.28
N ALA A 56 -10.90 -49.33 21.43
CA ALA A 56 -11.86 -50.00 20.54
C ALA A 56 -13.26 -49.39 20.68
N GLN A 57 -13.70 -49.12 21.91
CA GLN A 57 -14.98 -48.44 22.12
C GLN A 57 -14.99 -47.05 21.49
N ALA A 58 -13.92 -46.27 21.67
CA ALA A 58 -13.82 -44.95 21.06
C ALA A 58 -13.80 -44.98 19.51
N TRP A 59 -13.29 -46.07 18.91
CA TRP A 59 -13.34 -46.31 17.47
C TRP A 59 -14.77 -46.65 17.00
N LEU A 60 -15.46 -47.52 17.73
CA LEU A 60 -16.85 -47.90 17.45
C LEU A 60 -17.82 -46.71 17.59
N ASP A 61 -17.63 -45.88 18.63
CA ASP A 61 -18.44 -44.68 18.87
C ASP A 61 -18.34 -43.67 17.70
N GLN A 62 -17.25 -43.73 16.93
CA GLN A 62 -17.04 -42.92 15.72
C GLN A 62 -17.45 -43.64 14.43
N GLY A 63 -18.16 -44.77 14.53
CA GLY A 63 -18.66 -45.54 13.39
C GLY A 63 -17.60 -46.40 12.69
N GLY A 64 -16.47 -46.67 13.34
CA GLY A 64 -15.51 -47.69 12.91
C GLY A 64 -16.03 -49.11 13.15
N ALA A 65 -15.44 -50.09 12.49
CA ALA A 65 -15.69 -51.51 12.70
C ALA A 65 -14.49 -52.19 13.38
N ALA A 66 -14.74 -53.35 14.01
CA ALA A 66 -13.71 -54.07 14.77
C ALA A 66 -12.67 -54.76 13.87
N ASP A 67 -13.02 -55.05 12.63
CA ASP A 67 -12.23 -55.72 11.60
C ASP A 67 -11.63 -54.76 10.56
N ASP A 68 -11.72 -53.46 10.81
CA ASP A 68 -11.14 -52.43 9.96
C ASP A 68 -9.63 -52.58 9.83
N ASP A 69 -9.12 -52.41 8.60
CA ASP A 69 -7.69 -52.22 8.35
C ASP A 69 -7.27 -50.80 8.80
N LEU A 70 -6.89 -50.69 10.07
CA LEU A 70 -6.49 -49.42 10.68
C LEU A 70 -5.26 -48.81 9.99
N GLU A 71 -4.37 -49.62 9.41
CA GLU A 71 -3.19 -49.10 8.72
C GLU A 71 -3.58 -48.42 7.41
N GLN A 72 -4.39 -49.10 6.59
CA GLN A 72 -4.95 -48.52 5.38
C GLN A 72 -5.75 -47.24 5.66
N ILE A 73 -6.63 -47.27 6.68
CA ILE A 73 -7.46 -46.10 7.04
C ILE A 73 -6.60 -44.92 7.49
N ILE A 74 -5.55 -45.17 8.29
CA ILE A 74 -4.64 -44.09 8.73
C ILE A 74 -3.92 -43.47 7.54
N ASP A 75 -3.46 -44.28 6.59
CA ASP A 75 -2.72 -43.80 5.42
C ASP A 75 -3.64 -43.01 4.47
N GLU A 76 -4.84 -43.52 4.19
CA GLU A 76 -5.86 -42.82 3.40
C GLU A 76 -6.24 -41.47 4.03
N LEU A 77 -6.57 -41.46 5.33
CA LEU A 77 -6.92 -40.22 6.04
C LEU A 77 -5.74 -39.25 6.12
N THR A 78 -4.51 -39.74 6.20
CA THR A 78 -3.32 -38.88 6.20
C THR A 78 -3.14 -38.18 4.85
N GLY A 79 -3.30 -38.91 3.74
CA GLY A 79 -3.27 -38.34 2.39
C GLY A 79 -4.41 -37.35 2.15
N ASP A 80 -5.62 -37.69 2.59
CA ASP A 80 -6.81 -36.86 2.44
C ASP A 80 -6.73 -35.57 3.28
N LEU A 81 -6.28 -35.65 4.53
CA LEU A 81 -6.06 -34.50 5.39
C LEU A 81 -5.06 -33.52 4.78
N ALA A 82 -3.97 -34.00 4.17
CA ALA A 82 -3.02 -33.12 3.48
C ALA A 82 -3.69 -32.33 2.35
N ARG A 83 -4.57 -32.97 1.56
CA ARG A 83 -5.34 -32.30 0.50
C ARG A 83 -6.34 -31.29 1.06
N TRP A 84 -7.07 -31.64 2.12
CA TRP A 84 -8.07 -30.75 2.71
C TRP A 84 -7.44 -29.58 3.47
N HIS A 85 -6.28 -29.75 4.09
CA HIS A 85 -5.54 -28.63 4.69
C HIS A 85 -5.15 -27.59 3.65
N ALA A 86 -4.63 -27.99 2.49
CA ALA A 86 -4.35 -27.09 1.38
C ALA A 86 -5.61 -26.39 0.86
N ALA A 87 -6.75 -27.10 0.83
CA ALA A 87 -8.03 -26.50 0.46
C ALA A 87 -8.58 -25.50 1.51
N GLY A 88 -8.19 -25.63 2.78
CA GLY A 88 -8.52 -24.63 3.81
C GLY A 88 -7.88 -23.27 3.53
N GLU A 89 -6.67 -23.23 2.96
CA GLU A 89 -6.05 -21.99 2.49
C GLU A 89 -6.86 -21.37 1.33
N ARG A 90 -7.39 -22.21 0.42
CA ARG A 90 -8.26 -21.77 -0.68
C ARG A 90 -9.60 -21.22 -0.19
N GLU A 91 -10.16 -21.75 0.91
CA GLU A 91 -11.39 -21.22 1.53
C GLU A 91 -11.17 -19.79 2.09
N SER A 92 -10.00 -19.53 2.68
CA SER A 92 -9.60 -18.18 3.10
C SER A 92 -9.34 -17.25 1.91
N GLU A 93 -8.70 -17.75 0.86
CA GLU A 93 -8.46 -17.01 -0.39
C GLU A 93 -9.80 -16.62 -1.05
N LEU A 94 -10.76 -17.54 -1.11
CA LEU A 94 -12.10 -17.29 -1.65
C LEU A 94 -12.81 -16.14 -0.93
N THR A 95 -12.70 -16.08 0.39
CA THR A 95 -13.25 -14.98 1.19
C THR A 95 -12.60 -13.63 0.82
N THR A 96 -11.29 -13.63 0.58
CA THR A 96 -10.54 -12.44 0.16
C THR A 96 -10.92 -12.00 -1.24
N VAL A 97 -10.98 -12.94 -2.20
CA VAL A 97 -11.38 -12.68 -3.59
C VAL A 97 -12.80 -12.11 -3.67
N ARG A 98 -13.74 -12.62 -2.87
CA ARG A 98 -15.10 -12.07 -2.76
C ARG A 98 -15.13 -10.62 -2.29
N ALA A 99 -14.34 -10.30 -1.26
CA ALA A 99 -14.23 -8.93 -0.76
C ALA A 99 -13.60 -7.99 -1.82
N GLU A 100 -12.57 -8.44 -2.52
CA GLU A 100 -11.96 -7.70 -3.63
C GLU A 100 -12.94 -7.49 -4.79
N LEU A 101 -13.78 -8.48 -5.08
CA LEU A 101 -14.77 -8.43 -6.15
C LEU A 101 -15.85 -7.37 -5.86
N GLU A 102 -16.37 -7.33 -4.63
CA GLU A 102 -17.33 -6.31 -4.21
C GLU A 102 -16.75 -4.89 -4.27
N GLU A 103 -15.50 -4.72 -3.82
CA GLU A 103 -14.80 -3.44 -3.93
C GLU A 103 -14.55 -3.04 -5.39
N CYS A 104 -14.20 -3.99 -6.26
CA CYS A 104 -14.03 -3.76 -7.69
C CYS A 104 -15.35 -3.34 -8.35
N ARG A 105 -16.47 -4.00 -8.01
CA ARG A 105 -17.82 -3.63 -8.49
C ARG A 105 -18.22 -2.22 -8.08
N ARG A 106 -17.92 -1.82 -6.83
CA ARG A 106 -18.15 -0.45 -6.34
C ARG A 106 -17.37 0.59 -7.16
N ARG A 107 -16.06 0.37 -7.35
CA ARG A 107 -15.21 1.28 -8.16
C ARG A 107 -15.65 1.35 -9.62
N GLU A 108 -16.08 0.23 -10.19
CA GLU A 108 -16.64 0.18 -11.54
C GLU A 108 -17.92 1.03 -11.65
N ALA A 109 -18.82 0.94 -10.67
CA ALA A 109 -20.03 1.76 -10.62
C ALA A 109 -19.70 3.26 -10.49
N GLU A 110 -18.80 3.64 -9.57
CA GLU A 110 -18.38 5.03 -9.38
C GLU A 110 -17.75 5.64 -10.65
N ALA A 111 -16.86 4.89 -11.31
CA ALA A 111 -16.26 5.33 -12.57
C ALA A 111 -17.31 5.47 -13.69
N ARG A 112 -18.27 4.54 -13.77
CA ARG A 112 -19.37 4.58 -14.74
C ARG A 112 -20.26 5.80 -14.53
N ASP A 113 -20.65 6.08 -13.29
CA ASP A 113 -21.51 7.21 -12.95
C ASP A 113 -20.80 8.55 -13.25
N THR A 114 -19.49 8.61 -12.98
CA THR A 114 -18.67 9.79 -13.31
C THR A 114 -18.58 10.01 -14.83
N VAL A 115 -18.35 8.95 -15.61
CA VAL A 115 -18.34 9.03 -17.08
C VAL A 115 -19.70 9.50 -17.61
N ALA A 116 -20.80 8.95 -17.08
CA ALA A 116 -22.15 9.35 -17.49
C ALA A 116 -22.43 10.83 -17.19
N ALA A 117 -22.08 11.31 -16.00
CA ALA A 117 -22.24 12.72 -15.63
C ALA A 117 -21.39 13.66 -16.52
N LEU A 118 -20.16 13.28 -16.86
CA LEU A 118 -19.31 14.04 -17.77
C LEU A 118 -19.86 14.05 -19.20
N ASP A 119 -20.37 12.91 -19.69
CA ASP A 119 -21.00 12.81 -21.01
C ASP A 119 -22.25 13.72 -21.09
N GLU A 120 -23.07 13.77 -20.04
CA GLU A 120 -24.22 14.70 -19.94
C GLU A 120 -23.77 16.16 -19.96
N GLN A 121 -22.74 16.54 -19.20
CA GLN A 121 -22.21 17.90 -19.19
C GLN A 121 -21.64 18.31 -20.56
N LEU A 122 -20.86 17.42 -21.18
CA LEU A 122 -20.26 17.65 -22.50
C LEU A 122 -21.32 17.78 -23.60
N ALA A 123 -22.47 17.12 -23.47
CA ALA A 123 -23.58 17.22 -24.43
C ALA A 123 -24.23 18.62 -24.47
N LEU A 124 -24.15 19.40 -23.38
CA LEU A 124 -24.73 20.75 -23.32
C LEU A 124 -23.82 21.83 -23.92
N ILE A 125 -22.52 21.56 -24.04
CA ILE A 125 -21.52 22.55 -24.47
C ILE A 125 -21.69 23.01 -25.93
N PRO A 126 -21.97 22.13 -26.93
CA PRO A 126 -22.06 22.55 -28.33
C PRO A 126 -23.11 23.63 -28.59
N ASP A 127 -24.32 23.47 -28.02
CA ASP A 127 -25.42 24.42 -28.21
C ASP A 127 -25.11 25.77 -27.55
N GLU A 128 -24.57 25.73 -26.33
CA GLU A 128 -24.16 26.92 -25.60
C GLU A 128 -23.03 27.68 -26.32
N ARG A 129 -22.05 26.95 -26.87
CA ARG A 129 -20.96 27.50 -27.68
C ARG A 129 -21.51 28.15 -28.95
N ALA A 130 -22.42 27.48 -29.67
CA ALA A 130 -23.04 28.01 -30.88
C ALA A 130 -23.83 29.30 -30.60
N ARG A 131 -24.57 29.36 -29.49
CA ARG A 131 -25.29 30.57 -29.05
C ARG A 131 -24.32 31.73 -28.82
N ARG A 132 -23.28 31.52 -28.01
CA ARG A 132 -22.28 32.56 -27.70
C ARG A 132 -21.49 32.99 -28.94
N GLU A 133 -21.21 32.08 -29.87
CA GLU A 133 -20.54 32.39 -31.14
C GLU A 133 -21.42 33.26 -32.04
N ALA A 134 -22.74 32.99 -32.10
CA ALA A 134 -23.70 33.83 -32.82
C ALA A 134 -23.83 35.23 -32.20
N GLU A 135 -23.92 35.32 -30.86
CA GLU A 135 -23.95 36.61 -30.14
C GLU A 135 -22.67 37.41 -30.38
N ARG A 136 -21.51 36.74 -30.36
CA ARG A 136 -20.22 37.38 -30.64
C ARG A 136 -20.16 37.89 -32.07
N ALA A 137 -20.65 37.13 -33.05
CA ALA A 137 -20.68 37.55 -34.45
C ALA A 137 -21.54 38.81 -34.64
N ALA A 138 -22.73 38.85 -34.04
CA ALA A 138 -23.60 40.04 -34.09
C ALA A 138 -22.97 41.28 -33.42
N ALA A 139 -22.28 41.09 -32.29
CA ALA A 139 -21.54 42.16 -31.63
C ALA A 139 -20.34 42.64 -32.49
N ALA A 140 -19.62 41.71 -33.13
CA ALA A 140 -18.50 42.02 -34.02
C ALA A 140 -18.94 42.80 -35.28
N ASP A 141 -20.08 42.44 -35.88
CA ASP A 141 -20.66 43.18 -37.03
C ASP A 141 -21.02 44.62 -36.64
N THR A 142 -21.49 44.83 -35.41
CA THR A 142 -21.73 46.18 -34.89
C THR A 142 -20.42 46.92 -34.61
N ALA A 143 -19.47 46.26 -33.96
CA ALA A 143 -18.13 46.78 -33.69
C ALA A 143 -17.39 47.23 -34.96
N ALA A 144 -17.57 46.53 -36.08
CA ALA A 144 -16.95 46.86 -37.36
C ALA A 144 -17.33 48.26 -37.90
N ARG A 145 -18.42 48.85 -37.39
CA ARG A 145 -18.86 50.21 -37.76
C ARG A 145 -18.17 51.33 -36.97
N HIS A 146 -17.31 50.99 -35.99
CA HIS A 146 -16.71 51.95 -35.06
C HIS A 146 -16.02 53.12 -35.75
N ASP A 147 -15.11 52.85 -36.69
CA ASP A 147 -14.35 53.91 -37.35
C ASP A 147 -15.24 54.80 -38.22
N ALA A 148 -16.27 54.24 -38.87
CA ALA A 148 -17.21 55.02 -39.67
C ALA A 148 -18.05 55.95 -38.79
N VAL A 149 -18.58 55.45 -37.66
CA VAL A 149 -19.38 56.25 -36.72
C VAL A 149 -18.52 57.32 -36.04
N ARG A 150 -17.29 57.00 -35.65
CA ARG A 150 -16.34 57.96 -35.09
C ARG A 150 -16.04 59.10 -36.07
N GLN A 151 -15.74 58.78 -37.33
CA GLN A 151 -15.51 59.79 -38.38
C GLN A 151 -16.75 60.65 -38.62
N GLN A 152 -17.95 60.07 -38.54
CA GLN A 152 -19.20 60.82 -38.64
C GLN A 152 -19.38 61.79 -37.47
N CYS A 153 -19.05 61.39 -36.23
CA CYS A 153 -19.06 62.28 -35.07
C CYS A 153 -18.08 63.45 -35.27
N ASP A 154 -16.84 63.16 -35.66
CA ASP A 154 -15.81 64.18 -35.90
C ASP A 154 -16.26 65.18 -36.97
N LEU A 155 -16.86 64.70 -38.06
CA LEU A 155 -17.39 65.53 -39.14
C LEU A 155 -18.56 66.41 -38.67
N LEU A 156 -19.53 65.84 -37.94
CA LEU A 156 -20.70 66.56 -37.45
C LEU A 156 -20.31 67.61 -36.40
N ALA A 157 -19.34 67.30 -35.52
CA ALA A 157 -18.78 68.24 -34.56
C ALA A 157 -18.11 69.43 -35.27
N ALA A 158 -17.26 69.16 -36.27
CA ALA A 158 -16.62 70.21 -37.06
C ALA A 158 -17.63 71.10 -37.81
N ARG A 159 -18.70 70.50 -38.37
CA ARG A 159 -19.77 71.24 -39.03
C ARG A 159 -20.59 72.09 -38.06
N ARG A 160 -20.91 71.57 -36.88
CA ARG A 160 -21.63 72.30 -35.82
C ARG A 160 -20.81 73.50 -35.34
N ASP A 161 -19.52 73.31 -35.11
CA ASP A 161 -18.63 74.39 -34.68
C ASP A 161 -18.46 75.45 -35.76
N ALA A 162 -18.44 75.06 -37.04
CA ALA A 162 -18.51 76.00 -38.16
C ALA A 162 -19.87 76.72 -38.24
N ALA A 163 -20.99 76.07 -37.96
CA ALA A 163 -22.32 76.71 -37.89
C ALA A 163 -22.37 77.78 -36.79
N ARG A 164 -21.82 77.48 -35.60
CA ARG A 164 -21.65 78.45 -34.49
C ARG A 164 -20.83 79.66 -34.92
N GLU A 165 -19.74 79.43 -35.64
CA GLU A 165 -18.89 80.51 -36.14
C GLU A 165 -19.61 81.38 -37.16
N VAL A 166 -20.39 80.79 -38.07
CA VAL A 166 -21.23 81.54 -39.03
C VAL A 166 -22.28 82.39 -38.30
N ALA A 167 -22.96 81.81 -37.30
CA ALA A 167 -23.96 82.53 -36.51
C ALA A 167 -23.35 83.70 -35.74
N ARG A 168 -22.13 83.53 -35.19
CA ARG A 168 -21.37 84.61 -34.51
C ARG A 168 -20.91 85.70 -35.49
N LEU A 169 -20.38 85.31 -36.66
CA LEU A 169 -19.84 86.25 -37.65
C LEU A 169 -20.94 87.00 -38.43
N GLY A 170 -22.18 86.49 -38.47
CA GLY A 170 -23.32 87.14 -39.12
C GLY A 170 -23.50 88.61 -38.72
N PRO A 171 -23.79 88.90 -37.44
CA PRO A 171 -23.96 90.28 -36.97
C PRO A 171 -22.67 91.11 -37.04
N GLU A 172 -21.49 90.49 -36.91
CA GLU A 172 -20.20 91.19 -37.08
C GLU A 172 -20.00 91.68 -38.53
N VAL A 173 -20.37 90.85 -39.52
CA VAL A 173 -20.35 91.23 -40.94
C VAL A 173 -21.38 92.34 -41.18
N GLU A 174 -22.64 92.18 -40.75
CA GLU A 174 -23.68 93.19 -40.94
C GLU A 174 -23.29 94.56 -40.37
N ALA A 175 -22.70 94.58 -39.16
CA ALA A 175 -22.21 95.81 -38.54
C ALA A 175 -21.03 96.43 -39.31
N ALA A 176 -20.09 95.61 -39.79
CA ALA A 176 -18.95 96.09 -40.58
C ALA A 176 -19.39 96.60 -41.96
N GLU A 177 -20.39 95.98 -42.59
CA GLU A 177 -20.98 96.46 -43.84
C GLU A 177 -21.70 97.81 -43.67
N ALA A 178 -22.46 97.96 -42.58
CA ALA A 178 -23.10 99.22 -42.24
C ALA A 178 -22.07 100.33 -41.94
N ALA A 179 -20.99 100.01 -41.23
CA ALA A 179 -19.90 100.93 -40.96
C ALA A 179 -19.16 101.34 -42.25
N TYR A 180 -18.90 100.38 -43.15
CA TYR A 180 -18.32 100.66 -44.46
C TYR A 180 -19.21 101.57 -45.31
N LEU A 181 -20.51 101.30 -45.38
CA LEU A 181 -21.46 102.14 -46.11
C LEU A 181 -21.52 103.57 -45.55
N ALA A 182 -21.49 103.70 -44.23
CA ALA A 182 -21.45 105.01 -43.57
C ALA A 182 -20.13 105.75 -43.86
N ALA A 183 -18.99 105.05 -43.84
CA ALA A 183 -17.69 105.62 -44.14
C ALA A 183 -17.56 106.04 -45.62
N THR A 184 -18.04 105.23 -46.57
CA THR A 184 -18.12 105.58 -47.98
C THR A 184 -19.00 106.82 -48.20
N THR A 185 -20.14 106.90 -47.50
CA THR A 185 -21.01 108.10 -47.58
C THR A 185 -20.27 109.34 -47.06
N ALA A 186 -19.62 109.25 -45.90
CA ALA A 186 -18.85 110.34 -45.33
C ALA A 186 -17.65 110.77 -46.22
N ALA A 187 -16.97 109.81 -46.85
CA ALA A 187 -15.89 110.08 -47.80
C ALA A 187 -16.41 110.78 -49.06
N ALA A 188 -17.56 110.35 -49.59
CA ALA A 188 -18.22 111.00 -50.72
C ALA A 188 -18.67 112.43 -50.39
N ASP A 189 -19.26 112.64 -49.21
CA ASP A 189 -19.67 113.97 -48.74
C ASP A 189 -18.46 114.89 -48.54
N ALA A 190 -17.36 114.39 -47.95
CA ALA A 190 -16.13 115.15 -47.78
C ALA A 190 -15.46 115.49 -49.13
N ALA A 191 -15.46 114.57 -50.10
CA ALA A 191 -14.97 114.83 -51.45
C ALA A 191 -15.85 115.86 -52.20
N ALA A 192 -17.17 115.79 -52.02
CA ALA A 192 -18.10 116.77 -52.57
C ALA A 192 -17.89 118.16 -51.93
N ALA A 193 -17.60 118.22 -50.62
CA ALA A 193 -17.29 119.47 -49.92
C ALA A 193 -16.00 120.13 -50.46
N VAL A 194 -14.93 119.35 -50.66
CA VAL A 194 -13.69 119.85 -51.30
C VAL A 194 -13.98 120.34 -52.72
N THR A 195 -14.72 119.57 -53.52
CA THR A 195 -15.10 119.97 -54.88
C THR A 195 -15.92 121.26 -54.90
N GLY A 196 -16.87 121.39 -53.98
CA GLY A 196 -17.69 122.59 -53.82
C GLY A 196 -16.87 123.82 -53.41
N LEU A 197 -15.91 123.66 -52.50
CA LEU A 197 -14.96 124.73 -52.12
C LEU A 197 -14.06 125.13 -53.28
N LEU A 198 -13.52 124.18 -54.05
CA LEU A 198 -12.74 124.45 -55.25
C LEU A 198 -13.55 125.21 -56.31
N GLN A 199 -14.79 124.80 -56.56
CA GLN A 199 -15.68 125.49 -57.49
C GLN A 199 -16.02 126.91 -57.04
N ARG A 200 -16.31 127.10 -55.74
CA ARG A 200 -16.52 128.43 -55.14
C ARG A 200 -15.28 129.31 -55.28
N ARG A 201 -14.08 128.77 -55.00
CA ARG A 201 -12.81 129.49 -55.12
C ARG A 201 -12.54 129.90 -56.56
N LEU A 202 -12.70 128.99 -57.52
CA LEU A 202 -12.54 129.28 -58.95
C LEU A 202 -13.52 130.38 -59.42
N ALA A 203 -14.78 130.34 -58.97
CA ALA A 203 -15.77 131.36 -59.29
C ALA A 203 -15.42 132.74 -58.69
N GLY A 204 -14.81 132.77 -57.50
CA GLY A 204 -14.33 134.00 -56.83
C GLY A 204 -12.92 134.44 -57.21
N TYR A 205 -12.18 133.62 -57.97
CA TYR A 205 -10.74 133.79 -58.20
C TYR A 205 -10.40 135.08 -58.95
N ALA A 206 -11.27 135.50 -59.88
CA ALA A 206 -11.11 136.76 -60.58
C ALA A 206 -11.19 137.98 -59.63
N GLY A 207 -12.04 137.92 -58.60
CA GLY A 207 -12.13 138.94 -57.56
C GLY A 207 -10.95 138.90 -56.58
N GLU A 208 -10.44 137.71 -56.27
CA GLU A 208 -9.25 137.52 -55.44
C GLU A 208 -7.97 138.09 -56.11
N LEU A 209 -7.80 137.86 -57.41
CA LEU A 209 -6.71 138.43 -58.20
C LEU A 209 -6.83 139.96 -58.33
N ALA A 210 -8.06 140.47 -58.47
CA ALA A 210 -8.31 141.91 -58.57
C ALA A 210 -7.93 142.67 -57.29
N GLN A 211 -8.05 142.05 -56.10
CA GLN A 211 -7.59 142.65 -54.83
C GLN A 211 -6.07 142.82 -54.74
N ARG A 212 -5.30 142.07 -55.53
CA ARG A 212 -3.83 142.13 -55.57
C ARG A 212 -3.30 143.10 -56.63
N LEU A 213 -4.18 143.76 -57.38
CA LEU A 213 -3.78 144.77 -58.37
C LEU A 213 -3.32 146.04 -57.67
N VAL A 214 -2.06 146.41 -57.90
CA VAL A 214 -1.48 147.68 -57.46
C VAL A 214 -1.46 148.64 -58.63
N GLU A 215 -1.97 149.85 -58.42
CA GLU A 215 -2.10 150.85 -59.47
C GLU A 215 -0.72 151.25 -60.02
N GLY A 216 -0.51 151.03 -61.32
CA GLY A 216 0.76 151.29 -62.02
C GLY A 216 1.69 150.09 -62.17
N GLU A 217 1.40 148.94 -61.55
CA GLU A 217 2.17 147.71 -61.71
C GLU A 217 1.52 146.75 -62.73
N PRO A 218 2.31 146.04 -63.56
CA PRO A 218 1.76 145.08 -64.51
C PRO A 218 1.15 143.88 -63.78
N CYS A 219 -0.12 143.57 -64.08
CA CYS A 219 -0.82 142.42 -63.53
C CYS A 219 -0.11 141.10 -63.84
N GLU A 220 0.00 140.21 -62.84
CA GLU A 220 0.71 138.94 -62.93
C GLU A 220 0.10 137.94 -63.94
N VAL A 221 -1.16 138.12 -64.34
CA VAL A 221 -1.85 137.20 -65.26
C VAL A 221 -1.77 137.67 -66.72
N CYS A 222 -1.98 138.96 -66.99
CA CYS A 222 -2.09 139.50 -68.36
C CYS A 222 -1.05 140.58 -68.71
N GLY A 223 -0.29 141.09 -67.74
CA GLY A 223 0.77 142.10 -67.93
C GLY A 223 0.30 143.55 -68.12
N SER A 224 -1.02 143.83 -68.00
CA SER A 224 -1.57 145.20 -68.11
C SER A 224 -1.45 145.99 -66.81
N VAL A 225 -1.24 147.31 -66.92
CA VAL A 225 -1.22 148.26 -65.79
C VAL A 225 -2.57 148.94 -65.52
N ASP A 226 -3.58 148.68 -66.37
CA ASP A 226 -4.89 149.37 -66.33
C ASP A 226 -6.06 148.35 -66.30
N HIS A 227 -6.96 148.50 -65.33
CA HIS A 227 -8.11 147.62 -65.04
C HIS A 227 -9.34 148.46 -64.62
N PRO A 228 -10.14 148.98 -65.57
CA PRO A 228 -11.20 149.96 -65.28
C PRO A 228 -12.45 149.39 -64.58
N HIS A 229 -12.63 148.07 -64.58
CA HIS A 229 -13.73 147.39 -63.89
C HIS A 229 -13.21 146.12 -63.20
N PRO A 230 -12.46 146.26 -62.09
CA PRO A 230 -11.98 145.11 -61.34
C PRO A 230 -13.15 144.29 -60.81
N ALA A 231 -13.03 142.96 -60.87
CA ALA A 231 -14.07 142.07 -60.36
C ALA A 231 -14.23 142.25 -58.84
N ALA A 232 -15.47 142.26 -58.36
CA ALA A 232 -15.73 142.42 -56.94
C ALA A 232 -15.21 141.22 -56.13
N ALA A 233 -14.62 141.52 -54.98
CA ALA A 233 -14.37 140.51 -53.95
C ALA A 233 -15.69 139.81 -53.58
N ALA A 234 -15.67 138.48 -53.46
CA ALA A 234 -16.79 137.77 -52.84
C ALA A 234 -16.83 138.11 -51.34
N ASP A 235 -18.04 138.17 -50.76
CA ASP A 235 -18.24 138.52 -49.35
C ASP A 235 -17.66 137.48 -48.37
N ASP A 236 -17.52 136.23 -48.81
CA ASP A 236 -16.92 135.10 -48.07
C ASP A 236 -15.95 134.31 -48.98
N PRO A 237 -14.70 134.79 -49.16
CA PRO A 237 -13.73 134.16 -50.03
C PRO A 237 -13.19 132.86 -49.41
N VAL A 238 -13.12 131.79 -50.21
CA VAL A 238 -12.54 130.50 -49.78
C VAL A 238 -11.03 130.67 -49.58
N THR A 239 -10.53 130.40 -48.37
CA THR A 239 -9.11 130.51 -48.03
C THR A 239 -8.33 129.22 -48.31
N ASP A 240 -6.99 129.32 -48.34
CA ASP A 240 -6.13 128.13 -48.37
C ASP A 240 -6.34 127.25 -47.12
N ASP A 241 -6.63 127.84 -45.96
CA ASP A 241 -6.91 127.12 -44.72
C ASP A 241 -8.24 126.35 -44.79
N ASP A 242 -9.29 126.93 -45.41
CA ASP A 242 -10.58 126.24 -45.63
C ASP A 242 -10.42 125.02 -46.53
N LEU A 243 -9.61 125.16 -47.59
CA LEU A 243 -9.33 124.07 -48.52
C LEU A 243 -8.48 122.99 -47.85
N ALA A 244 -7.42 123.36 -47.12
CA ALA A 244 -6.58 122.43 -46.37
C ALA A 244 -7.37 121.69 -45.27
N ALA A 245 -8.28 122.36 -44.57
CA ALA A 245 -9.16 121.74 -43.57
C ALA A 245 -10.15 120.74 -44.21
N ALA A 246 -10.72 121.09 -45.37
CA ALA A 246 -11.60 120.20 -46.12
C ALA A 246 -10.86 119.01 -46.73
N GLU A 247 -9.66 119.22 -47.27
CA GLU A 247 -8.78 118.14 -47.78
C GLU A 247 -8.34 117.21 -46.65
N GLN A 248 -7.98 117.74 -45.48
CA GLN A 248 -7.67 116.93 -44.31
C GLN A 248 -8.90 116.12 -43.83
N THR A 249 -10.09 116.70 -43.91
CA THR A 249 -11.35 116.00 -43.59
C THR A 249 -11.64 114.89 -44.60
N ARG A 250 -11.44 115.14 -45.90
CA ARG A 250 -11.50 114.13 -46.96
C ARG A 250 -10.50 113.01 -46.72
N ASP A 251 -9.23 113.32 -46.47
CA ASP A 251 -8.18 112.31 -46.29
C ASP A 251 -8.45 111.42 -45.07
N ARG A 252 -8.94 112.00 -43.97
CA ARG A 252 -9.41 111.21 -42.81
C ARG A 252 -10.61 110.33 -43.15
N ALA A 253 -11.58 110.83 -43.92
CA ALA A 253 -12.75 110.07 -44.34
C ALA A 253 -12.37 108.93 -45.31
N THR A 254 -11.45 109.18 -46.26
CA THR A 254 -10.90 108.16 -47.16
C THR A 254 -10.12 107.09 -46.39
N ALA A 255 -9.32 107.47 -45.39
CA ALA A 255 -8.62 106.50 -44.54
C ALA A 255 -9.61 105.65 -43.72
N ALA A 256 -10.63 106.27 -43.12
CA ALA A 256 -11.68 105.56 -42.39
C ALA A 256 -12.51 104.64 -43.29
N GLU A 257 -12.78 105.03 -44.54
CA GLU A 257 -13.40 104.16 -45.55
C GLU A 257 -12.53 102.95 -45.86
N ALA A 258 -11.22 103.14 -46.09
CA ALA A 258 -10.29 102.05 -46.37
C ALA A 258 -10.21 101.05 -45.21
N ASP A 259 -10.13 101.54 -43.97
CA ASP A 259 -10.12 100.71 -42.76
C ASP A 259 -11.43 99.93 -42.57
N ALA A 260 -12.58 100.58 -42.81
CA ALA A 260 -13.89 99.95 -42.75
C ALA A 260 -14.07 98.90 -43.86
N ALA A 261 -13.57 99.18 -45.07
CA ALA A 261 -13.58 98.24 -46.20
C ALA A 261 -12.73 97.00 -45.91
N GLU A 262 -11.53 97.18 -45.36
CA GLU A 262 -10.63 96.08 -44.95
C GLU A 262 -11.28 95.20 -43.88
N THR A 263 -11.90 95.82 -42.88
CA THR A 263 -12.61 95.13 -41.80
C THR A 263 -13.79 94.33 -42.34
N ALA A 264 -14.62 94.93 -43.18
CA ALA A 264 -15.75 94.27 -43.81
C ALA A 264 -15.30 93.12 -44.73
N ARG A 265 -14.22 93.30 -45.50
CA ARG A 265 -13.65 92.24 -46.35
C ARG A 265 -13.15 91.06 -45.51
N THR A 266 -12.34 91.31 -44.49
CA THR A 266 -11.81 90.27 -43.61
C THR A 266 -12.92 89.46 -42.93
N LEU A 267 -13.95 90.14 -42.41
CA LEU A 267 -15.07 89.45 -41.76
C LEU A 267 -15.92 88.64 -42.76
N ARG A 268 -16.14 89.16 -43.98
CA ARG A 268 -16.80 88.39 -45.06
C ARG A 268 -16.03 87.15 -45.45
N GLU A 269 -14.71 87.25 -45.63
CA GLU A 269 -13.85 86.11 -45.98
C GLU A 269 -13.88 85.05 -44.89
N ARG A 270 -13.80 85.46 -43.61
CA ARG A 270 -13.93 84.54 -42.47
C ARG A 270 -15.29 83.86 -42.42
N ARG A 271 -16.38 84.62 -42.64
CA ARG A 271 -17.75 84.07 -42.67
C ARG A 271 -17.92 83.08 -43.83
N ALA A 272 -17.40 83.40 -45.02
CA ALA A 272 -17.43 82.51 -46.18
C ALA A 272 -16.63 81.22 -45.93
N ALA A 273 -15.45 81.31 -45.31
CA ALA A 273 -14.66 80.15 -44.94
C ALA A 273 -15.37 79.26 -43.89
N ALA A 274 -16.04 79.88 -42.90
CA ALA A 274 -16.87 79.16 -41.93
C ALA A 274 -18.09 78.50 -42.60
N GLN A 275 -18.77 79.19 -43.53
CA GLN A 275 -19.87 78.63 -44.32
C GLN A 275 -19.41 77.43 -45.16
N ALA A 276 -18.22 77.50 -45.76
CA ALA A 276 -17.66 76.39 -46.52
C ALA A 276 -17.36 75.16 -45.64
N ARG A 277 -16.82 75.35 -44.42
CA ARG A 277 -16.59 74.25 -43.46
C ARG A 277 -17.88 73.64 -42.91
N ARG A 278 -18.89 74.47 -42.64
CA ARG A 278 -20.24 74.04 -42.26
C ARG A 278 -20.84 73.16 -43.36
N GLY A 279 -20.62 73.56 -44.61
CA GLY A 279 -21.21 72.93 -45.78
C GLY A 279 -22.71 73.19 -45.88
N ASP A 280 -23.34 72.44 -46.77
CA ASP A 280 -24.78 72.42 -46.93
C ASP A 280 -25.42 71.51 -45.86
N VAL A 281 -26.53 71.97 -45.30
CA VAL A 281 -27.31 71.24 -44.29
C VAL A 281 -28.74 71.18 -44.81
N PRO A 282 -29.05 70.15 -45.62
CA PRO A 282 -30.41 69.93 -46.08
C PRO A 282 -31.35 69.82 -44.88
N ASP A 283 -32.59 70.29 -45.05
CA ASP A 283 -33.67 70.19 -44.06
C ASP A 283 -33.53 71.07 -42.80
N ALA A 284 -32.52 71.95 -42.73
CA ALA A 284 -32.41 72.96 -41.69
C ALA A 284 -32.88 74.33 -42.21
N GLU A 285 -33.76 75.01 -41.46
CA GLU A 285 -34.03 76.43 -41.67
C GLU A 285 -32.80 77.26 -41.28
N ASP A 286 -32.57 78.39 -41.96
CA ASP A 286 -31.34 79.20 -41.83
C ASP A 286 -30.98 79.61 -40.38
N GLY A 287 -31.97 79.64 -39.47
CA GLY A 287 -31.80 79.96 -38.05
C GLY A 287 -31.49 78.78 -37.13
N ASP A 288 -31.70 77.53 -37.56
CA ASP A 288 -31.66 76.34 -36.68
C ASP A 288 -30.57 75.33 -37.05
N VAL A 289 -29.68 75.70 -37.98
CA VAL A 289 -28.62 74.83 -38.50
C VAL A 289 -27.70 74.29 -37.39
N GLU A 290 -27.38 75.10 -36.38
CA GLU A 290 -26.57 74.65 -35.24
C GLU A 290 -27.30 73.57 -34.43
N ALA A 291 -28.58 73.78 -34.10
CA ALA A 291 -29.33 72.82 -33.29
C ALA A 291 -29.58 71.52 -34.06
N HIS A 292 -29.87 71.60 -35.36
CA HIS A 292 -30.02 70.43 -36.23
C HIS A 292 -28.73 69.60 -36.28
N LEU A 293 -27.57 70.23 -36.49
CA LEU A 293 -26.28 69.55 -36.45
C LEU A 293 -25.96 69.00 -35.05
N GLY A 294 -26.36 69.73 -33.99
CA GLY A 294 -26.25 69.28 -32.60
C GLY A 294 -27.06 68.01 -32.32
N ALA A 295 -28.30 67.93 -32.82
CA ALA A 295 -29.16 66.75 -32.68
C ALA A 295 -28.57 65.54 -33.41
N ARG A 296 -28.11 65.74 -34.66
CA ARG A 296 -27.44 64.68 -35.44
C ARG A 296 -26.13 64.22 -34.82
N LEU A 297 -25.36 65.13 -34.22
CA LEU A 297 -24.15 64.77 -33.48
C LEU A 297 -24.50 63.93 -32.25
N ALA A 298 -25.52 64.32 -31.49
CA ALA A 298 -25.96 63.57 -30.31
C ALA A 298 -26.44 62.15 -30.68
N GLU A 299 -27.14 61.99 -31.80
CA GLU A 299 -27.51 60.67 -32.36
C GLU A 299 -26.25 59.85 -32.73
N ALA A 300 -25.29 60.46 -33.44
CA ALA A 300 -24.05 59.80 -33.79
C ALA A 300 -23.18 59.44 -32.57
N GLU A 301 -23.15 60.28 -31.53
CA GLU A 301 -22.47 60.01 -30.26
C GLU A 301 -23.14 58.85 -29.49
N ALA A 302 -24.48 58.76 -29.53
CA ALA A 302 -25.21 57.63 -28.98
C ALA A 302 -24.90 56.32 -29.75
N ASP A 303 -24.84 56.38 -31.08
CA ASP A 303 -24.40 55.27 -31.92
C ASP A 303 -22.95 54.87 -31.62
N LEU A 304 -22.05 55.84 -31.42
CA LEU A 304 -20.66 55.57 -31.06
C LEU A 304 -20.58 54.83 -29.73
N ALA A 305 -21.33 55.28 -28.72
CA ALA A 305 -21.42 54.61 -27.43
C ALA A 305 -21.95 53.17 -27.56
N ALA A 306 -22.98 52.96 -28.39
CA ALA A 306 -23.53 51.63 -28.66
C ALA A 306 -22.50 50.71 -29.34
N VAL A 307 -21.75 51.22 -30.31
CA VAL A 307 -20.70 50.46 -31.00
C VAL A 307 -19.52 50.17 -30.07
N THR A 308 -19.10 51.11 -29.22
CA THR A 308 -18.09 50.86 -28.19
C THR A 308 -18.53 49.78 -27.20
N ALA A 309 -19.80 49.77 -26.78
CA ALA A 309 -20.35 48.71 -25.95
C ALA A 309 -20.37 47.34 -26.67
N ALA A 310 -20.60 47.33 -27.99
CA ALA A 310 -20.52 46.12 -28.82
C ALA A 310 -19.09 45.55 -28.90
N ILE A 311 -18.05 46.40 -28.97
CA ILE A 311 -16.64 45.96 -28.89
C ILE A 311 -16.39 45.23 -27.58
N ALA A 312 -16.72 45.86 -26.45
CA ALA A 312 -16.53 45.25 -25.12
C ALA A 312 -17.32 43.94 -24.98
N THR A 313 -18.52 43.86 -25.56
CA THR A 313 -19.33 42.64 -25.59
C THR A 313 -18.67 41.53 -26.41
N ALA A 314 -18.14 41.86 -27.59
CA ALA A 314 -17.45 40.89 -28.45
C ALA A 314 -16.17 40.34 -27.80
N GLU A 315 -15.41 41.18 -27.10
CA GLU A 315 -14.20 40.77 -26.36
C GLU A 315 -14.52 39.89 -25.15
N ARG A 316 -15.58 40.24 -24.38
CA ARG A 316 -16.08 39.42 -23.28
C ARG A 316 -16.50 38.04 -23.78
N LEU A 317 -17.35 37.98 -24.81
CA LEU A 317 -17.81 36.71 -25.40
C LEU A 317 -16.66 35.89 -25.99
N ALA A 318 -15.64 36.53 -26.57
CA ALA A 318 -14.44 35.83 -27.04
C ALA A 318 -13.65 35.19 -25.89
N THR A 319 -13.67 35.80 -24.71
CA THR A 319 -13.03 35.24 -23.50
C THR A 319 -13.87 34.10 -22.93
N GLU A 320 -15.19 34.28 -22.80
CA GLU A 320 -16.11 33.22 -22.35
C GLU A 320 -16.08 31.99 -23.27
N LEU A 321 -15.97 32.17 -24.60
CA LEU A 321 -15.82 31.06 -25.54
C LEU A 321 -14.51 30.28 -25.32
N ARG A 322 -13.40 30.97 -25.08
CA ARG A 322 -12.11 30.32 -24.78
C ARG A 322 -12.15 29.56 -23.46
N GLU A 323 -12.79 30.13 -22.44
CA GLU A 323 -12.99 29.48 -21.14
C GLU A 323 -13.88 28.23 -21.28
N LEU A 324 -14.97 28.34 -22.04
CA LEU A 324 -15.86 27.21 -22.34
C LEU A 324 -15.12 26.09 -23.09
N ASP A 325 -14.33 26.43 -24.12
CA ASP A 325 -13.53 25.46 -24.88
C ASP A 325 -12.47 24.78 -23.99
N ALA A 326 -11.83 25.53 -23.07
CA ALA A 326 -10.87 24.99 -22.10
C ALA A 326 -11.53 24.04 -21.09
N LEU A 327 -12.69 24.41 -20.55
CA LEU A 327 -13.48 23.55 -19.65
C LEU A 327 -13.94 22.27 -20.37
N ALA A 328 -14.38 22.39 -21.62
CA ALA A 328 -14.77 21.24 -22.45
C ALA A 328 -13.59 20.29 -22.70
N ALA A 329 -12.39 20.83 -22.98
CA ALA A 329 -11.20 20.03 -23.15
C ALA A 329 -10.78 19.31 -21.86
N ALA A 330 -10.83 19.99 -20.72
CA ALA A 330 -10.54 19.40 -19.41
C ALA A 330 -11.54 18.27 -19.07
N ALA A 331 -12.84 18.51 -19.26
CA ALA A 331 -13.88 17.51 -19.02
C ALA A 331 -13.74 16.29 -19.95
N ARG A 332 -13.35 16.48 -21.22
CA ARG A 332 -13.06 15.36 -22.14
C ARG A 332 -11.87 14.52 -21.67
N ALA A 333 -10.79 15.17 -21.24
CA ALA A 333 -9.61 14.47 -20.74
C ALA A 333 -9.91 13.68 -19.46
N GLU A 334 -10.69 14.27 -18.53
CA GLU A 334 -11.15 13.56 -17.34
C GLU A 334 -12.06 12.38 -17.71
N ARG A 335 -12.99 12.58 -18.65
CA ARG A 335 -13.88 11.52 -19.14
C ARG A 335 -13.10 10.35 -19.75
N GLU A 336 -12.06 10.62 -20.54
CA GLU A 336 -11.16 9.60 -21.09
C GLU A 336 -10.44 8.83 -19.98
N GLN A 337 -9.86 9.53 -19.00
CA GLN A 337 -9.22 8.90 -17.85
C GLN A 337 -10.18 8.01 -17.04
N GLN A 338 -11.42 8.44 -16.83
CA GLN A 338 -12.42 7.64 -16.12
C GLN A 338 -12.89 6.44 -16.94
N ALA A 339 -12.99 6.58 -18.27
CA ALA A 339 -13.31 5.46 -19.17
C ALA A 339 -12.20 4.39 -19.20
N GLU A 340 -10.93 4.80 -19.14
CA GLU A 340 -9.79 3.89 -18.98
C GLU A 340 -9.85 3.13 -17.65
N LYS A 341 -10.09 3.85 -16.53
CA LYS A 341 -10.28 3.23 -15.21
C LYS A 341 -11.44 2.23 -15.22
N LEU A 342 -12.58 2.60 -15.83
CA LEU A 342 -13.74 1.72 -15.97
C LEU A 342 -13.40 0.43 -16.72
N THR A 343 -12.64 0.54 -17.82
CA THR A 343 -12.17 -0.61 -18.59
C THR A 343 -11.26 -1.51 -17.74
N GLY A 344 -10.32 -0.92 -17.00
CA GLY A 344 -9.43 -1.65 -16.10
C GLY A 344 -10.18 -2.36 -14.96
N HIS A 345 -11.16 -1.69 -14.33
CA HIS A 345 -12.01 -2.29 -13.30
C HIS A 345 -12.86 -3.42 -13.88
N THR A 346 -13.41 -3.27 -15.08
CA THR A 346 -14.18 -4.33 -15.75
C THR A 346 -13.32 -5.58 -16.00
N GLN A 347 -12.09 -5.41 -16.49
CA GLN A 347 -11.16 -6.52 -16.71
C GLN A 347 -10.77 -7.21 -15.40
N ARG A 348 -10.47 -6.43 -14.35
CA ARG A 348 -10.15 -6.97 -13.02
C ARG A 348 -11.34 -7.73 -12.43
N ARG A 349 -12.57 -7.21 -12.57
CA ARG A 349 -13.80 -7.88 -12.13
C ARG A 349 -13.97 -9.24 -12.80
N ILE A 350 -13.83 -9.31 -14.13
CA ILE A 350 -13.96 -10.58 -14.88
C ILE A 350 -12.90 -11.60 -14.43
N ALA A 351 -11.66 -11.16 -14.21
CA ALA A 351 -10.60 -12.02 -13.70
C ALA A 351 -10.91 -12.55 -12.28
N LEU A 352 -11.39 -11.67 -11.38
CA LEU A 352 -11.80 -12.04 -10.03
C LEU A 352 -13.01 -12.99 -10.02
N GLU A 353 -14.00 -12.77 -10.88
CA GLU A 353 -15.17 -13.68 -11.03
C GLU A 353 -14.74 -15.07 -11.51
N THR A 354 -13.77 -15.14 -12.44
CA THR A 354 -13.22 -16.41 -12.90
C THR A 354 -12.46 -17.13 -11.77
N GLN A 355 -11.66 -16.39 -11.00
CA GLN A 355 -10.94 -16.91 -9.85
C GLN A 355 -11.89 -17.36 -8.72
N GLU A 356 -12.93 -16.59 -8.43
CA GLU A 356 -13.98 -16.94 -7.48
C GLU A 356 -14.62 -18.28 -7.86
N GLN A 357 -15.06 -18.44 -9.11
CA GLN A 357 -15.69 -19.69 -9.58
C GLN A 357 -14.76 -20.90 -9.47
N ALA A 358 -13.46 -20.73 -9.76
CA ALA A 358 -12.49 -21.81 -9.61
C ALA A 358 -12.29 -22.20 -8.14
N LEU A 359 -12.09 -21.21 -7.26
CA LEU A 359 -11.93 -21.43 -5.82
C LEU A 359 -13.19 -22.00 -5.18
N GLU A 360 -14.38 -21.53 -5.58
CA GLU A 360 -15.66 -22.09 -5.13
C GLU A 360 -15.78 -23.58 -5.45
N GLY A 361 -15.38 -23.98 -6.66
CA GLY A 361 -15.36 -25.38 -7.07
C GLY A 361 -14.42 -26.23 -6.21
N GLU A 362 -13.18 -25.79 -6.04
CA GLU A 362 -12.17 -26.48 -5.22
C GLU A 362 -12.61 -26.60 -3.75
N VAL A 363 -13.14 -25.51 -3.18
CA VAL A 363 -13.63 -25.47 -1.79
C VAL A 363 -14.87 -26.34 -1.63
N ALA A 364 -15.80 -26.33 -2.59
CA ALA A 364 -16.99 -27.18 -2.53
C ALA A 364 -16.63 -28.67 -2.56
N GLU A 365 -15.70 -29.07 -3.43
CA GLU A 365 -15.19 -30.45 -3.50
C GLU A 365 -14.48 -30.86 -2.21
N ALA A 366 -13.59 -30.01 -1.70
CA ALA A 366 -12.85 -30.27 -0.47
C ALA A 366 -13.72 -30.26 0.79
N ARG A 367 -14.76 -29.43 0.85
CA ARG A 367 -15.72 -29.37 1.96
C ARG A 367 -16.66 -30.58 1.99
N GLY A 368 -17.10 -31.04 0.82
CA GLY A 368 -18.09 -32.10 0.71
C GLY A 368 -19.39 -31.75 1.44
N ALA A 369 -19.88 -32.66 2.30
CA ALA A 369 -21.13 -32.48 3.05
C ALA A 369 -20.98 -31.63 4.34
N HIS A 370 -19.77 -31.18 4.68
CA HIS A 370 -19.49 -30.46 5.92
C HIS A 370 -19.83 -28.96 5.78
N ALA A 371 -19.93 -28.26 6.92
CA ALA A 371 -20.22 -26.82 6.89
C ALA A 371 -19.02 -26.00 6.37
N THR A 372 -17.79 -26.37 6.75
CA THR A 372 -16.53 -25.79 6.28
C THR A 372 -15.49 -26.87 5.98
N VAL A 373 -14.42 -26.52 5.27
CA VAL A 373 -13.27 -27.45 5.07
C VAL A 373 -12.62 -27.75 6.43
N ALA A 374 -12.57 -26.77 7.33
CA ALA A 374 -12.05 -26.92 8.69
C ALA A 374 -12.83 -27.98 9.50
N ASP A 375 -14.16 -28.01 9.40
CA ASP A 375 -14.99 -29.02 10.08
C ASP A 375 -14.67 -30.43 9.59
N ARG A 376 -14.53 -30.61 8.27
CA ARG A 376 -14.13 -31.90 7.66
C ARG A 376 -12.75 -32.35 8.15
N VAL A 377 -11.79 -31.43 8.16
CA VAL A 377 -10.42 -31.68 8.64
C VAL A 377 -10.43 -32.08 10.11
N ALA A 378 -11.22 -31.42 10.95
CA ALA A 378 -11.32 -31.73 12.38
C ALA A 378 -11.91 -33.12 12.61
N GLU A 379 -12.98 -33.47 11.90
CA GLU A 379 -13.61 -34.80 11.99
C GLU A 379 -12.66 -35.91 11.54
N ALA A 380 -12.01 -35.73 10.39
CA ALA A 380 -11.06 -36.70 9.86
C ALA A 380 -9.79 -36.85 10.70
N THR A 381 -9.32 -35.76 11.31
CA THR A 381 -8.19 -35.78 12.26
C THR A 381 -8.56 -36.60 13.50
N LEU A 382 -9.74 -36.35 14.07
CA LEU A 382 -10.25 -37.13 15.19
C LEU A 382 -10.32 -38.61 14.82
N ARG A 383 -10.86 -38.93 13.63
CA ARG A 383 -10.98 -40.31 13.15
C ARG A 383 -9.61 -41.00 13.00
N ARG A 384 -8.65 -40.34 12.37
CA ARG A 384 -7.28 -40.85 12.22
C ARG A 384 -6.61 -41.08 13.57
N ASP A 385 -6.78 -40.16 14.51
CA ASP A 385 -6.14 -40.25 15.82
C ASP A 385 -6.76 -41.38 16.68
N ARG A 386 -8.08 -41.64 16.55
CA ARG A 386 -8.72 -42.83 17.14
C ARG A 386 -8.22 -44.13 16.52
N ALA A 387 -8.12 -44.20 15.20
CA ALA A 387 -7.56 -45.37 14.51
C ALA A 387 -6.11 -45.65 14.94
N ARG A 388 -5.28 -44.60 15.04
CA ARG A 388 -3.90 -44.69 15.52
C ARG A 388 -3.84 -45.19 16.96
N GLY A 389 -4.66 -44.63 17.85
CA GLY A 389 -4.75 -45.05 19.25
C GLY A 389 -5.15 -46.51 19.40
N LEU A 390 -6.11 -46.99 18.60
CA LEU A 390 -6.50 -48.41 18.60
C LEU A 390 -5.37 -49.31 18.08
N ARG A 391 -4.71 -48.95 16.98
CA ARG A 391 -3.57 -49.71 16.43
C ARG A 391 -2.42 -49.81 17.42
N GLU A 392 -2.09 -48.71 18.09
CA GLU A 392 -1.06 -48.67 19.14
C GLU A 392 -1.44 -49.55 20.32
N ALA A 393 -2.70 -49.52 20.76
CA ALA A 393 -3.18 -50.39 21.84
C ALA A 393 -3.20 -51.87 21.45
N GLN A 394 -3.51 -52.21 20.19
CA GLN A 394 -3.41 -53.58 19.67
C GLN A 394 -1.96 -54.10 19.67
N ARG A 395 -1.01 -53.27 19.20
CA ARG A 395 0.43 -53.60 19.25
C ARG A 395 0.91 -53.76 20.68
N ALA A 396 0.51 -52.86 21.59
CA ALA A 396 0.86 -52.95 23.00
C ALA A 396 0.34 -54.25 23.64
N VAL A 397 -0.88 -54.69 23.34
CA VAL A 397 -1.39 -55.98 23.81
C VAL A 397 -0.54 -57.13 23.27
N ALA A 398 -0.26 -57.18 21.97
CA ALA A 398 0.56 -58.24 21.37
C ALA A 398 1.99 -58.30 21.98
N ASP A 399 2.60 -57.14 22.24
CA ASP A 399 3.90 -57.05 22.90
C ASP A 399 3.85 -57.57 24.35
N ARG A 400 2.80 -57.20 25.10
CA ARG A 400 2.63 -57.63 26.50
C ARG A 400 2.23 -59.10 26.61
N GLU A 401 1.48 -59.64 25.65
CA GLU A 401 1.16 -61.06 25.56
C GLU A 401 2.43 -61.89 25.33
N ARG A 402 3.31 -61.46 24.42
CA ARG A 402 4.62 -62.10 24.21
C ARG A 402 5.48 -62.06 25.47
N ALA A 403 5.65 -60.87 26.07
CA ALA A 403 6.42 -60.71 27.30
C ALA A 403 5.83 -61.52 28.48
N HIS A 404 4.51 -61.62 28.58
CA HIS A 404 3.86 -62.45 29.59
C HIS A 404 4.12 -63.94 29.34
N THR A 405 3.99 -64.40 28.10
CA THR A 405 4.28 -65.79 27.71
C THR A 405 5.73 -66.15 28.01
N GLU A 406 6.68 -65.29 27.66
CA GLU A 406 8.12 -65.47 27.96
C GLU A 406 8.40 -65.49 29.46
N ALA A 407 7.81 -64.58 30.24
CA ALA A 407 7.98 -64.55 31.69
C ALA A 407 7.36 -65.76 32.40
N VAL A 408 6.21 -66.26 31.91
CA VAL A 408 5.58 -67.49 32.39
C VAL A 408 6.44 -68.71 32.05
N ALA A 409 6.97 -68.79 30.84
CA ALA A 409 7.87 -69.86 30.42
C ALA A 409 9.16 -69.86 31.26
N ASP A 410 9.85 -68.73 31.42
CA ASP A 410 11.06 -68.63 32.27
C ASP A 410 10.76 -69.02 33.73
N ARG A 411 9.62 -68.59 34.28
CA ARG A 411 9.17 -69.01 35.62
C ARG A 411 8.99 -70.53 35.68
N ASP A 412 8.25 -71.10 34.75
CA ASP A 412 7.90 -72.53 34.77
C ASP A 412 9.13 -73.42 34.54
N ASP A 413 10.04 -73.02 33.64
CA ASP A 413 11.31 -73.71 33.39
C ASP A 413 12.19 -73.70 34.65
N ARG A 414 12.30 -72.55 35.33
CA ARG A 414 13.07 -72.45 36.58
C ARG A 414 12.44 -73.24 37.73
N ILE A 415 11.11 -73.31 37.79
CA ILE A 415 10.42 -74.17 38.77
C ILE A 415 10.66 -75.64 38.46
N ALA A 416 10.60 -76.05 37.19
CA ALA A 416 10.88 -77.43 36.77
C ALA A 416 12.33 -77.86 37.06
N ALA A 417 13.28 -76.91 36.99
CA ALA A 417 14.68 -77.13 37.38
C ALA A 417 14.93 -77.09 38.91
N SER A 418 13.88 -76.88 39.71
CA SER A 418 13.94 -76.74 41.16
C SER A 418 13.32 -77.94 41.89
N PRO A 419 13.51 -78.09 43.22
CA PRO A 419 12.89 -79.19 43.98
C PRO A 419 11.38 -79.01 44.24
N PHE A 420 10.76 -77.95 43.72
CA PHE A 420 9.35 -77.63 43.94
C PHE A 420 8.45 -78.17 42.83
N ALA A 421 7.27 -78.68 43.19
CA ALA A 421 6.27 -79.19 42.26
C ALA A 421 5.44 -78.09 41.57
N GLY A 422 5.53 -76.84 42.04
CA GLY A 422 4.81 -75.73 41.42
C GLY A 422 4.88 -74.42 42.19
N VAL A 423 4.30 -73.38 41.59
CA VAL A 423 4.28 -71.99 42.12
C VAL A 423 3.79 -71.89 43.56
N ALA A 424 2.77 -72.66 43.94
CA ALA A 424 2.20 -72.63 45.29
C ALA A 424 3.19 -73.12 46.35
N GLU A 425 4.00 -74.13 46.02
CA GLU A 425 5.00 -74.70 46.92
C GLU A 425 6.22 -73.77 47.06
N VAL A 426 6.65 -73.16 45.96
CA VAL A 426 7.69 -72.12 45.99
C VAL A 426 7.26 -70.95 46.90
N ARG A 427 6.02 -70.46 46.73
CA ARG A 427 5.48 -69.38 47.57
C ARG A 427 5.37 -69.76 49.04
N ALA A 428 5.02 -71.01 49.35
CA ALA A 428 4.95 -71.50 50.73
C ALA A 428 6.33 -71.71 51.37
N ALA A 429 7.35 -72.00 50.56
CA ALA A 429 8.75 -72.16 50.99
C ALA A 429 9.52 -70.83 51.10
N LEU A 430 9.01 -69.75 50.50
CA LEU A 430 9.55 -68.41 50.71
C LEU A 430 9.41 -68.00 52.16
N LEU A 431 10.55 -67.72 52.79
CA LEU A 431 10.62 -67.16 54.14
C LEU A 431 11.05 -65.71 54.06
N ASP A 432 10.48 -64.90 54.95
CA ASP A 432 11.00 -63.56 55.17
C ASP A 432 12.40 -63.62 55.81
N ASP A 433 13.12 -62.49 55.77
CA ASP A 433 14.50 -62.43 56.24
C ASP A 433 14.62 -62.69 57.75
N THR A 434 13.58 -62.39 58.53
CA THR A 434 13.57 -62.56 59.99
C THR A 434 13.41 -64.03 60.36
N GLU A 435 12.49 -64.73 59.71
CA GLU A 435 12.24 -66.16 59.89
C GLU A 435 13.42 -67.00 59.41
N ARG A 436 14.03 -66.61 58.28
CA ARG A 436 15.25 -67.26 57.76
C ARG A 436 16.42 -67.09 58.72
N ALA A 437 16.66 -65.88 59.23
CA ALA A 437 17.72 -65.62 60.20
C ALA A 437 17.49 -66.42 61.51
N ALA A 438 16.26 -66.46 62.02
CA ALA A 438 15.93 -67.21 63.23
C ALA A 438 16.10 -68.74 63.08
N LEU A 439 15.78 -69.30 61.91
CA LEU A 439 16.06 -70.70 61.58
C LEU A 439 17.58 -70.96 61.51
N GLN A 440 18.33 -70.09 60.83
CA GLN A 440 19.78 -70.21 60.70
C GLN A 440 20.47 -70.16 62.06
N THR A 441 20.11 -69.21 62.92
CA THR A 441 20.61 -69.11 64.29
C THR A 441 20.35 -70.40 65.08
N ARG A 442 19.15 -70.99 65.01
CA ARG A 442 18.84 -72.24 65.72
C ARG A 442 19.67 -73.43 65.23
N VAL A 443 19.97 -73.50 63.93
CA VAL A 443 20.84 -74.54 63.35
C VAL A 443 22.28 -74.34 63.79
N ASP A 444 22.79 -73.11 63.76
CA ASP A 444 24.16 -72.77 64.12
C ASP A 444 24.43 -72.93 65.62
N GLU A 445 23.51 -72.46 66.48
CA GLU A 445 23.58 -72.64 67.93
C GLU A 445 23.60 -74.12 68.31
N HIS A 446 22.79 -74.94 67.65
CA HIS A 446 22.78 -76.38 67.86
C HIS A 446 24.07 -77.05 67.40
N ALA A 447 24.60 -76.68 66.23
CA ALA A 447 25.88 -77.19 65.73
C ALA A 447 27.05 -76.81 66.65
N ALA A 448 27.07 -75.56 67.12
CA ALA A 448 28.04 -75.07 68.08
C ALA A 448 27.95 -75.80 69.43
N ALA A 449 26.72 -76.00 69.95
CA ALA A 449 26.49 -76.74 71.19
C ALA A 449 26.89 -78.23 71.07
N MET A 450 26.64 -78.86 69.93
CA MET A 450 27.04 -80.25 69.67
C MET A 450 28.57 -80.40 69.58
N SER A 451 29.24 -79.48 68.89
CA SER A 451 30.70 -79.43 68.81
C SER A 451 31.33 -79.24 70.20
N ALA A 452 30.81 -78.30 70.99
CA ALA A 452 31.29 -78.06 72.36
C ALA A 452 31.04 -79.26 73.30
N ALA A 453 29.88 -79.91 73.20
CA ALA A 453 29.55 -81.08 74.02
C ALA A 453 30.42 -82.30 73.69
N ARG A 454 30.73 -82.53 72.40
CA ARG A 454 31.64 -83.61 71.96
C ARG A 454 33.09 -83.32 72.34
N ALA A 455 33.55 -82.08 72.21
CA ALA A 455 34.88 -81.68 72.67
C ALA A 455 35.06 -81.92 74.19
N ARG A 456 34.04 -81.57 75.00
CA ARG A 456 34.07 -81.81 76.44
C ARG A 456 33.95 -83.29 76.83
N LEU A 457 33.27 -84.11 76.02
CA LEU A 457 33.21 -85.55 76.22
C LEU A 457 34.55 -86.21 75.94
N LEU A 458 35.21 -85.83 74.84
CA LEU A 458 36.54 -86.30 74.47
C LEU A 458 37.59 -85.95 75.54
N GLU A 459 37.54 -84.74 76.08
CA GLU A 459 38.44 -84.29 77.16
C GLU A 459 38.29 -85.15 78.44
N LEU A 460 37.06 -85.56 78.78
CA LEU A 460 36.78 -86.41 79.94
C LEU A 460 37.10 -87.90 79.71
N GLU A 461 37.09 -88.35 78.46
CA GLU A 461 37.49 -89.71 78.06
C GLU A 461 39.01 -89.87 77.98
N LEU A 462 39.75 -88.77 77.79
CA LEU A 462 41.22 -88.71 77.85
C LEU A 462 41.79 -88.71 79.29
N ASP A 463 40.99 -88.32 80.29
CA ASP A 463 41.36 -88.31 81.73
C ASP A 463 41.15 -89.68 82.43
N ALA A 464 40.55 -90.67 81.73
CA ALA A 464 40.36 -92.02 82.24
C ALA A 464 41.61 -92.86 81.98
N ASP A 465 42.29 -93.27 83.05
CA ASP A 465 43.51 -94.08 83.04
C ASP A 465 43.16 -95.54 82.70
N ASP A 466 43.00 -95.82 81.40
CA ASP A 466 42.97 -97.17 80.85
C ASP A 466 44.37 -97.49 80.28
N ASP A 467 44.91 -98.66 80.62
CA ASP A 467 46.20 -99.20 80.13
C ASP A 467 46.18 -99.32 78.59
N VAL A 468 46.47 -98.24 77.88
CA VAL A 468 46.65 -98.26 76.42
C VAL A 468 47.94 -99.01 76.12
N THR A 469 47.81 -100.17 75.49
CA THR A 469 48.98 -100.96 75.07
C THR A 469 49.72 -100.25 73.93
N ALA A 470 51.03 -100.48 73.79
CA ALA A 470 51.84 -99.84 72.74
C ALA A 470 51.31 -100.13 71.31
N ASP A 471 50.66 -101.29 71.11
CA ASP A 471 50.02 -101.66 69.84
C ASP A 471 48.72 -100.87 69.59
N GLU A 472 47.94 -100.58 70.63
CA GLU A 472 46.73 -99.74 70.53
C GLU A 472 47.07 -98.27 70.27
N LEU A 473 48.15 -97.75 70.87
CA LEU A 473 48.64 -96.40 70.59
C LEU A 473 49.17 -96.30 69.14
N ALA A 474 49.92 -97.30 68.68
CA ALA A 474 50.41 -97.33 67.29
C ALA A 474 49.25 -97.46 66.28
N ALA A 475 48.21 -98.24 66.59
CA ALA A 475 47.01 -98.35 65.76
C ALA A 475 46.21 -97.03 65.73
N ALA A 476 46.09 -96.33 66.87
CA ALA A 476 45.43 -95.03 66.95
C ALA A 476 46.22 -93.92 66.24
N GLU A 477 47.55 -93.88 66.37
CA GLU A 477 48.42 -92.96 65.61
C GLU A 477 48.31 -93.20 64.11
N GLN A 478 48.29 -94.46 63.67
CA GLN A 478 48.12 -94.82 62.27
C GLN A 478 46.74 -94.39 61.76
N ALA A 479 45.66 -94.65 62.52
CA ALA A 479 44.31 -94.25 62.17
C ALA A 479 44.13 -92.72 62.15
N ALA A 480 44.74 -91.99 63.08
CA ALA A 480 44.74 -90.53 63.09
C ALA A 480 45.52 -89.95 61.89
N ALA A 481 46.66 -90.55 61.54
CA ALA A 481 47.44 -90.15 60.37
C ALA A 481 46.70 -90.47 59.05
N ASP A 482 45.98 -91.59 58.96
CA ASP A 482 45.13 -91.93 57.82
C ASP A 482 43.93 -90.98 57.71
N ALA A 483 43.27 -90.66 58.82
CA ALA A 483 42.17 -89.69 58.86
C ALA A 483 42.64 -88.27 58.50
N ASP A 484 43.82 -87.85 58.95
CA ASP A 484 44.38 -86.54 58.61
C ASP A 484 44.80 -86.46 57.13
N ARG A 485 45.37 -87.55 56.58
CA ARG A 485 45.61 -87.67 55.14
C ARG A 485 44.31 -87.60 54.34
N ALA A 486 43.27 -88.33 54.75
CA ALA A 486 41.97 -88.33 54.08
C ALA A 486 41.30 -86.95 54.16
N ARG A 487 41.35 -86.28 55.31
CA ARG A 487 40.86 -84.91 55.51
C ARG A 487 41.60 -83.92 54.62
N SER A 488 42.93 -83.96 54.61
CA SER A 488 43.77 -83.08 53.80
C SER A 488 43.54 -83.30 52.30
N ALA A 489 43.36 -84.55 51.87
CA ALA A 489 43.01 -84.88 50.50
C ALA A 489 41.61 -84.37 50.12
N ALA A 490 40.62 -84.48 51.01
CA ALA A 490 39.27 -83.96 50.78
C ALA A 490 39.25 -82.42 50.70
N ILE A 491 39.99 -81.73 51.57
CA ILE A 491 40.16 -80.27 51.52
C ILE A 491 40.86 -79.85 50.21
N GLY A 492 41.90 -80.60 49.81
CA GLY A 492 42.58 -80.39 48.52
C GLY A 492 41.62 -80.55 47.34
N ALA A 493 40.84 -81.64 47.30
CA ALA A 493 39.87 -81.91 46.25
C ALA A 493 38.77 -80.84 46.17
N LEU A 494 38.28 -80.34 47.31
CA LEU A 494 37.32 -79.24 47.35
C LEU A 494 37.92 -77.96 46.78
N ARG A 495 39.12 -77.58 47.24
CA ARG A 495 39.81 -76.38 46.75
C ARG A 495 40.10 -76.46 45.25
N ASP A 496 40.48 -77.64 44.76
CA ASP A 496 40.73 -77.86 43.33
C ASP A 496 39.43 -77.76 42.52
N ALA A 497 38.32 -78.32 43.02
CA ALA A 497 37.00 -78.17 42.39
C ALA A 497 36.53 -76.70 42.34
N GLU A 498 36.72 -75.94 43.42
CA GLU A 498 36.42 -74.51 43.48
C GLU A 498 37.28 -73.70 42.49
N ASN A 499 38.59 -74.00 42.43
CA ASN A 499 39.50 -73.37 41.47
C ASN A 499 39.10 -73.68 40.03
N VAL A 500 38.72 -74.93 39.72
CA VAL A 500 38.23 -75.33 38.40
C VAL A 500 36.94 -74.60 38.06
N ALA A 501 35.98 -74.51 38.98
CA ALA A 501 34.72 -73.79 38.77
C ALA A 501 34.93 -72.27 38.60
N ALA A 502 35.86 -71.67 39.35
CA ALA A 502 36.24 -70.27 39.16
C ALA A 502 36.89 -70.05 37.79
N ARG A 503 37.80 -70.93 37.37
CA ARG A 503 38.47 -70.86 36.07
C ARG A 503 37.52 -71.06 34.90
N LEU A 504 36.56 -71.97 35.02
CA LEU A 504 35.50 -72.18 34.02
C LEU A 504 34.62 -70.93 33.87
N ARG A 505 34.25 -70.27 34.97
CA ARG A 505 33.50 -69.00 34.92
C ARG A 505 34.30 -67.88 34.26
N GLU A 506 35.58 -67.75 34.60
CA GLU A 506 36.48 -66.78 33.96
C GLU A 506 36.60 -67.05 32.45
N LEU A 507 36.74 -68.32 32.05
CA LEU A 507 36.79 -68.72 30.64
C LEU A 507 35.47 -68.44 29.91
N LEU A 508 34.31 -68.66 30.55
CA LEU A 508 33.01 -68.32 29.96
C LEU A 508 32.89 -66.83 29.69
N ILE A 509 33.29 -65.98 30.65
CA ILE A 509 33.34 -64.52 30.46
C ILE A 509 34.27 -64.15 29.31
N GLN A 510 35.47 -64.74 29.25
CA GLN A 510 36.41 -64.49 28.15
C GLN A 510 35.87 -64.93 26.78
N VAL A 511 35.09 -66.02 26.73
CA VAL A 511 34.43 -66.49 25.50
C VAL A 511 33.32 -65.52 25.09
N ASP A 512 32.49 -65.07 26.02
CA ASP A 512 31.43 -64.09 25.76
C ASP A 512 32.03 -62.76 25.25
N ASP A 513 33.09 -62.28 25.90
CA ASP A 513 33.83 -61.09 25.48
C ASP A 513 34.45 -61.26 24.08
N ALA A 514 35.00 -62.44 23.79
CA ALA A 514 35.54 -62.75 22.46
C ALA A 514 34.44 -62.82 21.39
N TYR A 515 33.27 -63.39 21.70
CA TYR A 515 32.11 -63.39 20.80
C TYR A 515 31.62 -61.97 20.53
N ALA A 516 31.53 -61.12 21.57
CA ALA A 516 31.18 -59.72 21.42
C ALA A 516 32.20 -58.95 20.57
N ALA A 517 33.49 -59.18 20.77
CA ALA A 517 34.55 -58.57 19.96
C ALA A 517 34.50 -59.02 18.49
N VAL A 518 34.26 -60.31 18.23
CA VAL A 518 34.09 -60.83 16.86
C VAL A 518 32.83 -60.25 16.20
N ALA A 519 31.73 -60.11 16.94
CA ALA A 519 30.51 -59.48 16.44
C ALA A 519 30.75 -58.01 16.06
N ALA A 520 31.45 -57.25 16.91
CA ALA A 520 31.82 -55.87 16.62
C ALA A 520 32.74 -55.77 15.39
N GLN A 521 33.75 -56.64 15.28
CA GLN A 521 34.64 -56.69 14.12
C GLN A 521 33.88 -57.08 12.83
N ALA A 522 32.89 -57.97 12.93
CA ALA A 522 32.05 -58.39 11.81
C ALA A 522 31.12 -57.24 11.36
N GLU A 523 30.58 -56.45 12.28
CA GLU A 523 29.81 -55.24 11.95
C GLU A 523 30.68 -54.19 11.24
N GLU A 524 31.90 -53.94 11.74
CA GLU A 524 32.86 -53.03 11.11
C GLU A 524 33.27 -53.54 9.72
N THR A 525 33.58 -54.82 9.60
CA THR A 525 33.90 -55.45 8.30
C THR A 525 32.71 -55.33 7.36
N ALA A 526 31.49 -55.58 7.82
CA ALA A 526 30.28 -55.43 7.00
C ALA A 526 30.06 -53.97 6.58
N ALA A 527 30.41 -52.99 7.41
CA ALA A 527 30.38 -51.57 7.05
C ALA A 527 31.43 -51.24 5.97
N VAL A 528 32.65 -51.74 6.10
CA VAL A 528 33.71 -51.58 5.09
C VAL A 528 33.36 -52.30 3.79
N THR A 529 32.79 -53.50 3.85
CA THR A 529 32.31 -54.23 2.67
C THR A 529 31.17 -53.48 2.00
N ARG A 530 30.19 -52.95 2.74
CA ARG A 530 29.12 -52.10 2.17
C ARG A 530 29.70 -50.85 1.50
N LEU A 531 30.72 -50.22 2.10
CA LEU A 531 31.40 -49.06 1.51
C LEU A 531 32.15 -49.46 0.23
N ALA A 532 32.91 -50.55 0.25
CA ALA A 532 33.65 -51.06 -0.89
C ALA A 532 32.71 -51.48 -2.05
N ASP A 533 31.60 -52.14 -1.73
CA ASP A 533 30.57 -52.51 -2.71
C ASP A 533 29.89 -51.26 -3.29
N THR A 534 29.66 -50.23 -2.47
CA THR A 534 29.12 -48.95 -2.93
C THR A 534 30.08 -48.24 -3.88
N VAL A 535 31.38 -48.22 -3.57
CA VAL A 535 32.45 -47.64 -4.42
C VAL A 535 32.59 -48.43 -5.73
N ALA A 536 32.44 -49.75 -5.69
CA ALA A 536 32.53 -50.64 -6.86
C ALA A 536 31.17 -50.93 -7.53
N GLY A 537 30.18 -50.04 -7.36
CA GLY A 537 28.91 -50.09 -8.11
C GLY A 537 28.00 -51.29 -7.82
N ARG A 538 28.23 -52.04 -6.74
CA ARG A 538 27.43 -53.19 -6.31
C ARG A 538 26.40 -52.79 -5.23
N ALA A 539 25.38 -53.63 -5.02
CA ALA A 539 24.31 -53.37 -4.04
C ALA A 539 24.92 -53.04 -2.65
N PRO A 540 24.46 -52.00 -1.93
CA PRO A 540 23.17 -51.31 -2.06
C PRO A 540 23.16 -50.09 -2.99
N ASN A 541 24.18 -49.88 -3.82
CA ASN A 541 24.19 -48.80 -4.82
C ASN A 541 23.09 -49.02 -5.87
N THR A 542 22.03 -48.20 -5.83
CA THR A 542 20.88 -48.30 -6.75
C THR A 542 21.19 -47.86 -8.18
N LYS A 543 22.25 -47.08 -8.38
CA LYS A 543 22.67 -46.56 -9.68
C LYS A 543 23.61 -47.52 -10.44
N LYS A 544 24.14 -48.56 -9.78
CA LYS A 544 25.05 -49.59 -10.34
C LYS A 544 26.26 -49.01 -11.10
N MET A 545 26.80 -47.90 -10.61
CA MET A 545 27.94 -47.21 -11.21
C MET A 545 29.07 -47.13 -10.20
N ASP A 546 30.29 -47.37 -10.65
CA ASP A 546 31.50 -47.23 -9.84
C ASP A 546 31.71 -45.74 -9.50
N LEU A 547 32.28 -45.45 -8.32
CA LEU A 547 32.41 -44.07 -7.80
C LEU A 547 33.14 -43.14 -8.79
N GLU A 548 34.18 -43.64 -9.47
CA GLU A 548 34.90 -42.88 -10.50
C GLU A 548 33.97 -42.49 -11.67
N THR A 549 33.05 -43.38 -12.06
CA THR A 549 32.09 -43.12 -13.13
C THR A 549 30.96 -42.19 -12.67
N PHE A 550 30.56 -42.27 -11.40
CA PHE A 550 29.57 -41.37 -10.81
C PHE A 550 30.10 -39.94 -10.68
N VAL A 551 31.36 -39.76 -10.26
CA VAL A 551 32.02 -38.45 -10.17
C VAL A 551 32.23 -37.84 -11.56
N LEU A 552 32.64 -38.64 -12.56
CA LEU A 552 32.73 -38.20 -13.96
C LEU A 552 31.37 -37.80 -14.54
N ALA A 553 30.29 -38.50 -14.18
CA ALA A 553 28.94 -38.15 -14.61
C ALA A 553 28.44 -36.84 -13.96
N ALA A 554 28.78 -36.61 -12.69
CA ALA A 554 28.43 -35.38 -11.98
C ALA A 554 29.22 -34.15 -12.46
N GLU A 555 30.52 -34.28 -12.80
CA GLU A 555 31.32 -33.20 -13.40
C GLU A 555 30.94 -32.89 -14.87
N LEU A 556 30.20 -33.78 -15.54
CA LEU A 556 29.65 -33.55 -16.89
C LEU A 556 28.23 -32.93 -16.86
N GLU A 557 27.59 -32.86 -15.68
CA GLU A 557 26.29 -32.23 -15.46
C GLU A 557 26.40 -30.78 -14.88
N GLU A 558 27.59 -30.35 -14.45
CA GLU A 558 27.98 -28.93 -14.23
C GLU A 558 28.62 -28.32 -15.49
#